data_AF-A0A077RZS9-F1
#
_entry.id   AF-A0A077RZS9-F1
#
_cell.length_a   1.000
_cell.length_b   1.000
_cell.length_c   1.000
_cell.angle_alpha   90.00
_cell.angle_beta   90.00
_cell.angle_gamma   90.00
#
_symmetry.space_group_name_H-M   'P 1'
#
loop_
_entity.id
_entity.type
_entity.pdbx_description
1 polymer ?
#
loop_
_entity_poly.entity_id
_entity_poly.type
_entity_poly.pdbx_seq_one_letter_code
_entity_poly.pdbx_strand_id
1 'polypeptide(L)'
;MFDKLGLKAPDLGALSGGHTIGDGHCSSFEKRLYPHPDPSMSPSFIARLKQTCPAKGTVARTALDVGTPKVFDNQYYVNLLHREGLFVSDQDLFTNDITRPIVKGFARSQRDFFNQDSQDGPDQGSHRWPGPDPLQLRLPQPRADRRRCRRGELWLLESSGVVAVNHVCRNKS
;
A
#
# COMPACT_ATOMS: atom_id res chain seq x y z
N MET A 1 -13.58 8.87 -2.02
CA MET A 1 -13.71 7.40 -1.89
C MET A 1 -13.50 6.99 -0.43
N PHE A 2 -12.37 7.36 0.18
CA PHE A 2 -12.04 7.07 1.57
C PHE A 2 -12.93 7.75 2.62
N ASP A 3 -13.40 8.98 2.37
CA ASP A 3 -14.33 9.66 3.29
C ASP A 3 -15.64 8.89 3.50
N LYS A 4 -16.10 8.12 2.50
CA LYS A 4 -17.30 7.28 2.60
C LYS A 4 -17.11 6.08 3.52
N LEU A 5 -15.85 5.70 3.78
CA LEU A 5 -15.45 4.66 4.72
C LEU A 5 -15.11 5.23 6.10
N GLY A 6 -15.26 6.55 6.30
CA GLY A 6 -14.92 7.22 7.55
C GLY A 6 -13.41 7.41 7.77
N LEU A 7 -12.59 7.15 6.75
CA LEU A 7 -11.13 7.29 6.80
C LEU A 7 -10.71 8.72 6.47
N LYS A 8 -9.77 9.25 7.26
CA LYS A 8 -9.18 10.58 7.12
C LYS A 8 -7.82 10.52 6.42
N ALA A 9 -7.25 11.69 6.15
CA ALA A 9 -5.95 11.81 5.50
C ALA A 9 -4.80 11.07 6.22
N PRO A 10 -4.69 11.08 7.57
CA PRO A 10 -3.69 10.27 8.28
C PRO A 10 -3.84 8.78 8.02
N ASP A 11 -5.08 8.28 8.08
CA ASP A 11 -5.42 6.87 7.88
C ASP A 11 -5.06 6.43 6.45
N LEU A 12 -5.38 7.27 5.46
CA LEU A 12 -4.94 7.04 4.08
C LEU A 12 -3.41 6.96 3.98
N GLY A 13 -2.71 7.90 4.63
CA GLY A 13 -1.25 7.93 4.63
C GLY A 13 -0.63 6.67 5.24
N ALA A 14 -1.17 6.18 6.37
CA ALA A 14 -0.67 4.99 7.06
C ALA A 14 -0.99 3.70 6.29
N LEU A 15 -2.24 3.53 5.82
CA LEU A 15 -2.63 2.36 5.04
C LEU A 15 -1.82 2.21 3.75
N SER A 16 -1.50 3.33 3.09
CA SER A 16 -0.59 3.31 1.93
C SER A 16 0.83 2.87 2.27
N GLY A 17 1.25 3.02 3.53
CA GLY A 17 2.52 2.49 4.03
C GLY A 17 2.67 0.98 3.88
N GLY A 18 1.57 0.23 3.69
CA GLY A 18 1.62 -1.19 3.34
C GLY A 18 2.45 -1.52 2.10
N HIS A 19 2.66 -0.54 1.20
CA HIS A 19 3.54 -0.66 0.04
C HIS A 19 5.05 -0.63 0.37
N THR A 20 5.45 -0.55 1.64
CA THR A 20 6.85 -0.79 2.06
C THR A 20 7.31 -2.24 1.74
N ILE A 21 6.37 -3.18 1.58
CA ILE A 21 6.66 -4.56 1.17
C ILE A 21 5.84 -5.00 -0.04
N GLY A 22 6.41 -5.90 -0.84
CA GLY A 22 5.73 -6.52 -1.98
C GLY A 22 6.14 -5.94 -3.33
N ASP A 23 5.45 -6.39 -4.38
CA ASP A 23 5.79 -6.07 -5.77
C ASP A 23 4.60 -5.52 -6.55
N GLY A 24 4.86 -4.61 -7.48
CA GLY A 24 3.91 -4.13 -8.49
C GLY A 24 4.21 -4.73 -9.87
N HIS A 25 3.16 -5.08 -10.62
CA HIS A 25 3.31 -5.51 -12.02
C HIS A 25 3.43 -4.30 -12.94
N CYS A 26 4.20 -4.41 -14.04
CA CYS A 26 4.40 -3.31 -15.00
C CYS A 26 3.07 -2.69 -15.46
N SER A 27 2.03 -3.50 -15.71
CA SER A 27 0.70 -3.01 -16.11
C SER A 27 0.07 -2.01 -15.14
N SER A 28 0.45 -2.05 -13.87
CA SER A 28 -0.06 -1.14 -12.82
C SER A 28 0.57 0.26 -12.89
N PHE A 29 1.74 0.42 -13.52
CA PHE A 29 2.47 1.70 -13.55
C PHE A 29 3.05 2.09 -14.91
N GLU A 30 2.94 1.26 -15.96
CA GLU A 30 3.51 1.54 -17.29
C GLU A 30 2.96 2.81 -17.95
N LYS A 31 1.75 3.25 -17.56
CA LYS A 31 1.17 4.54 -18.00
C LYS A 31 1.97 5.75 -17.50
N ARG A 32 2.77 5.58 -16.43
CA ARG A 32 3.69 6.61 -15.92
C ARG A 32 5.02 6.64 -16.68
N LEU A 33 5.30 5.62 -17.50
CA LEU A 33 6.56 5.51 -18.27
C LEU A 33 6.40 5.88 -19.74
N TYR A 34 5.21 5.66 -20.31
CA TYR A 34 4.94 5.72 -21.75
C TYR A 34 3.55 6.28 -22.12
N PRO A 35 3.40 7.02 -23.24
CA PRO A 35 4.46 7.43 -24.15
C PRO A 35 5.34 8.55 -23.57
N HIS A 36 4.78 9.33 -22.65
CA HIS A 36 5.47 10.41 -21.96
C HIS A 36 5.67 10.04 -20.50
N PRO A 37 6.89 10.17 -19.95
CA PRO A 37 7.12 9.93 -18.53
C PRO A 37 6.35 10.92 -17.66
N ASP A 38 5.86 10.43 -16.51
CA ASP A 38 5.18 11.22 -15.50
C ASP A 38 6.16 12.23 -14.86
N PRO A 39 5.89 13.56 -14.94
CA PRO A 39 6.79 14.59 -14.40
C PRO A 39 6.84 14.60 -12.86
N SER A 40 5.92 13.91 -12.19
CA SER A 40 5.95 13.79 -10.73
C SER A 40 7.00 12.80 -10.23
N MET A 41 7.53 11.93 -11.12
CA MET A 41 8.50 10.88 -10.81
C MET A 41 9.93 11.33 -11.13
N SER A 42 10.90 10.86 -10.34
CA SER A 42 12.33 11.11 -10.60
C SER A 42 12.77 10.53 -11.96
N PRO A 43 13.50 11.30 -12.81
CA PRO A 43 14.02 10.79 -14.08
C PRO A 43 14.94 9.57 -13.93
N SER A 44 15.73 9.50 -12.87
CA SER A 44 16.60 8.34 -12.60
C SER A 44 15.80 7.09 -12.25
N PHE A 45 14.67 7.26 -11.54
CA PHE A 45 13.78 6.17 -11.21
C PHE A 45 13.00 5.68 -12.44
N ILE A 46 12.53 6.60 -13.29
CA ILE A 46 11.96 6.26 -14.60
C ILE A 46 12.96 5.42 -15.42
N ALA A 47 14.23 5.85 -15.51
CA ALA A 47 15.25 5.12 -16.25
C ALA A 47 15.45 3.69 -15.73
N ARG A 48 15.41 3.50 -14.40
CA ARG A 48 15.48 2.19 -13.75
C ARG A 48 14.25 1.33 -14.05
N LEU A 49 13.05 1.90 -13.92
CA LEU A 49 11.80 1.19 -14.21
C LEU A 49 11.68 0.78 -15.68
N LYS A 50 12.26 1.55 -16.61
CA LYS A 50 12.31 1.19 -18.03
C LYS A 50 13.24 0.01 -18.33
N GLN A 51 14.20 -0.31 -17.46
CA GLN A 51 15.00 -1.54 -17.60
C GLN A 51 14.14 -2.77 -17.26
N THR A 52 13.26 -2.66 -16.26
CA THR A 52 12.33 -3.74 -15.89
C THR A 52 11.12 -3.81 -16.82
N CYS A 53 10.60 -2.66 -17.26
CA CYS A 53 9.44 -2.51 -18.12
C CYS A 53 9.83 -1.76 -19.42
N PRO A 54 10.52 -2.42 -20.37
CA PRO A 54 11.05 -1.78 -21.58
C PRO A 54 9.95 -1.33 -22.56
N ALA A 55 8.74 -1.87 -22.44
CA ALA A 55 7.59 -1.48 -23.25
C ALA A 55 6.27 -1.64 -22.48
N LYS A 56 5.19 -1.05 -23.00
CA LYS A 56 3.82 -1.34 -22.53
C LYS A 56 3.50 -2.82 -22.74
N GLY A 57 2.76 -3.42 -21.81
CA GLY A 57 2.41 -4.83 -21.82
C GLY A 57 3.54 -5.77 -21.40
N THR A 58 4.66 -5.25 -20.88
CA THR A 58 5.72 -6.11 -20.32
C THR A 58 5.14 -6.92 -19.15
N VAL A 59 5.36 -8.25 -19.17
CA VAL A 59 4.96 -9.15 -18.09
C VAL A 59 6.11 -9.30 -17.09
N ALA A 60 6.30 -8.28 -16.26
CA ALA A 60 7.34 -8.25 -15.24
C ALA A 60 6.86 -7.53 -13.97
N ARG A 61 7.60 -7.71 -12.87
CA ARG A 61 7.32 -7.09 -11.57
C ARG A 61 8.55 -6.38 -11.03
N THR A 62 8.31 -5.37 -10.20
CA THR A 62 9.35 -4.68 -9.43
C THR A 62 8.85 -4.44 -8.02
N ALA A 63 9.78 -4.31 -7.07
CA ALA A 63 9.46 -3.97 -5.69
C ALA A 63 8.68 -2.65 -5.60
N LEU A 64 7.71 -2.59 -4.69
CA LEU A 64 6.97 -1.36 -4.34
C LEU A 64 7.86 -0.37 -3.59
N ASP A 65 8.74 -0.88 -2.71
CA ASP A 65 9.79 -0.14 -2.03
C ASP A 65 11.15 -0.43 -2.65
N VAL A 66 11.78 0.58 -3.23
CA VAL A 66 13.08 0.43 -3.91
C VAL A 66 14.27 0.41 -2.94
N GLY A 67 14.09 0.90 -1.70
CA GLY A 67 15.13 0.97 -0.69
C GLY A 67 15.21 -0.32 0.14
N THR A 68 14.07 -0.78 0.66
CA THR A 68 14.01 -1.96 1.55
C THR A 68 12.88 -2.94 1.18
N PRO A 69 12.89 -3.57 -0.01
CA PRO A 69 11.78 -4.36 -0.58
C PRO A 69 11.13 -5.46 0.30
N LYS A 70 11.81 -5.89 1.36
CA LYS A 70 11.42 -7.02 2.23
C LYS A 70 11.29 -6.63 3.70
N VAL A 71 11.43 -5.36 4.04
CA VAL A 71 11.34 -4.86 5.40
C VAL A 71 10.11 -3.98 5.50
N PHE A 72 9.32 -4.18 6.55
CA PHE A 72 8.22 -3.26 6.85
C PHE A 72 8.78 -2.13 7.70
N ASP A 73 9.03 -0.99 7.07
CA ASP A 73 9.63 0.20 7.68
C ASP A 73 9.08 1.48 7.04
N ASN A 74 9.66 2.64 7.36
CA ASN A 74 9.20 3.91 6.79
C ASN A 74 9.92 4.31 5.49
N GLN A 75 10.73 3.42 4.90
CA GLN A 75 11.48 3.70 3.67
C GLN A 75 10.55 4.03 2.50
N TYR A 76 9.34 3.45 2.47
CA TYR A 76 8.27 3.84 1.55
C TYR A 76 8.07 5.34 1.49
N TYR A 77 7.93 6.00 2.64
CA TYR A 77 7.71 7.46 2.71
C TYR A 77 8.97 8.24 2.34
N VAL A 78 10.15 7.74 2.67
CA VAL A 78 11.43 8.33 2.23
C VAL A 78 11.52 8.31 0.70
N ASN A 79 11.10 7.22 0.05
CA ASN A 79 11.06 7.11 -1.41
C ASN A 79 10.11 8.15 -2.02
N LEU A 80 8.95 8.42 -1.39
CA LEU A 80 8.03 9.46 -1.88
C LEU A 80 8.65 10.86 -1.88
N LEU A 81 9.49 11.17 -0.88
CA LEU A 81 10.24 12.44 -0.84
C LEU A 81 11.23 12.57 -1.99
N HIS A 82 11.79 11.44 -2.45
CA HIS A 82 12.71 11.36 -3.60
C HIS A 82 11.99 11.22 -4.95
N ARG A 83 10.66 11.29 -4.96
CA ARG A 83 9.83 11.08 -6.16
C ARG A 83 9.99 9.67 -6.75
N GLU A 84 10.17 8.69 -5.88
CA GLU A 84 10.37 7.27 -6.21
C GLU A 84 9.17 6.39 -5.79
N GLY A 85 7.97 6.96 -5.62
CA GLY A 85 6.74 6.17 -5.45
C GLY A 85 6.35 5.47 -6.74
N LEU A 86 6.04 4.18 -6.70
CA LEU A 86 5.79 3.37 -7.91
C LEU A 86 4.46 3.72 -8.60
N PHE A 87 3.37 3.81 -7.84
CA PHE A 87 2.05 4.16 -8.37
C PHE A 87 1.78 5.66 -8.32
N VAL A 88 0.85 6.12 -9.17
CA VAL A 88 0.35 7.51 -9.10
C VAL A 88 -0.23 7.78 -7.72
N SER A 89 -1.03 6.84 -7.19
CA SER A 89 -1.61 6.92 -5.85
C SER A 89 -0.57 7.05 -4.74
N ASP A 90 0.61 6.47 -4.91
CA ASP A 90 1.70 6.62 -3.93
C ASP A 90 2.29 8.02 -4.01
N GLN A 91 2.68 8.45 -5.22
CA GLN A 91 3.34 9.73 -5.39
C GLN A 91 2.41 10.91 -5.09
N ASP A 92 1.11 10.73 -5.29
CA ASP A 92 0.08 11.72 -4.99
C ASP A 92 -0.07 12.01 -3.50
N LEU A 93 0.30 11.07 -2.62
CA LEU A 93 0.36 11.34 -1.18
C LEU A 93 1.35 12.47 -0.86
N PHE A 94 2.44 12.57 -1.61
CA PHE A 94 3.44 13.62 -1.43
C PHE A 94 3.15 14.89 -2.24
N THR A 95 2.53 14.77 -3.43
CA THR A 95 2.21 15.95 -4.25
C THR A 95 0.95 16.67 -3.77
N ASN A 96 0.03 16.00 -3.07
CA ASN A 96 -1.17 16.62 -2.50
C ASN A 96 -0.85 17.39 -1.21
N ASP A 97 -1.30 18.65 -1.11
CA ASP A 97 -1.01 19.54 0.02
C ASP A 97 -1.56 19.03 1.36
N ILE A 98 -2.65 18.25 1.35
CA ILE A 98 -3.31 17.71 2.55
C ILE A 98 -2.48 16.56 3.14
N THR A 99 -1.99 15.66 2.29
CA THR A 99 -1.26 14.44 2.72
C THR A 99 0.25 14.64 2.81
N ARG A 100 0.81 15.65 2.13
CA ARG A 100 2.25 15.92 2.13
C ARG A 100 2.85 16.10 3.53
N PRO A 101 2.23 16.83 4.48
CA PRO A 101 2.76 16.93 5.85
C PRO A 101 2.81 15.57 6.56
N ILE A 102 1.82 14.70 6.34
CA ILE A 102 1.75 13.36 6.90
C ILE A 102 2.90 12.50 6.37
N VAL A 103 3.10 12.47 5.05
CA VAL A 103 4.22 11.77 4.40
C VAL A 103 5.56 12.23 4.96
N LYS A 104 5.76 13.56 5.11
CA LYS A 104 6.99 14.11 5.69
C LYS A 104 7.17 13.70 7.15
N GLY A 105 6.09 13.59 7.92
CA GLY A 105 6.12 13.10 9.31
C GLY A 105 6.59 11.66 9.37
N PHE A 106 5.95 10.76 8.62
CA PHE A 106 6.29 9.34 8.58
C PHE A 106 7.69 9.08 8.05
N ALA A 107 8.14 9.81 7.02
CA ALA A 107 9.51 9.72 6.53
C ALA A 107 10.56 10.13 7.58
N ARG A 108 10.23 11.05 8.48
CA ARG A 108 11.13 11.48 9.58
C ARG A 108 11.09 10.57 10.79
N SER A 109 9.98 9.86 11.00
CA SER A 109 9.73 9.10 12.22
C SER A 109 8.99 7.79 11.90
N GLN A 110 9.75 6.69 11.86
CA GLN A 110 9.18 5.35 11.76
C GLN A 110 8.23 5.04 12.93
N ARG A 111 8.50 5.61 14.10
CA ARG A 111 7.63 5.47 15.27
C ARG A 111 6.24 6.06 15.00
N ASP A 112 6.17 7.25 14.38
CA ASP A 112 4.89 7.89 14.11
C ASP A 112 4.11 7.14 13.03
N PHE A 113 4.81 6.60 12.02
CA PHE A 113 4.21 5.69 11.04
C PHE A 113 3.59 4.47 11.74
N PHE A 114 4.38 3.72 12.53
CA PHE A 114 3.88 2.52 13.19
C PHE A 114 2.78 2.79 14.21
N ASN A 115 2.83 3.95 14.89
CA ASN A 115 1.77 4.35 15.81
C ASN A 115 0.45 4.60 15.08
N GLN A 116 0.47 5.27 13.92
CA GLN A 116 -0.73 5.50 13.13
C GLN A 116 -1.25 4.20 12.52
N ASP A 117 -0.36 3.40 11.90
CA ASP A 117 -0.73 2.09 11.32
C ASP A 117 -1.39 1.15 12.35
N SER A 118 -0.90 1.18 13.60
CA SER A 118 -1.48 0.42 14.70
C SER A 118 -2.88 0.92 15.15
N GLN A 119 -3.22 2.18 14.88
CA GLN A 119 -4.56 2.74 15.17
C GLN A 119 -5.58 2.36 14.09
N ASP A 120 -5.12 2.17 12.85
CA ASP A 120 -5.96 1.77 11.72
C ASP A 120 -6.18 0.24 11.63
N GLY A 121 -5.44 -0.54 12.43
CA GLY A 121 -5.60 -1.98 12.57
C GLY A 121 -6.95 -2.37 13.22
N PRO A 122 -7.48 -3.59 12.95
CA PRO A 122 -8.85 -3.99 13.28
C PRO A 122 -9.20 -4.10 14.77
N ASP A 123 -8.33 -3.69 15.69
CA ASP A 123 -8.51 -3.98 17.12
C ASP A 123 -8.60 -2.79 18.07
N GLN A 124 -8.43 -1.52 17.68
CA GLN A 124 -8.54 -0.43 18.67
C GLN A 124 -9.17 0.88 18.17
N GLY A 125 -10.51 0.96 18.27
CA GLY A 125 -11.15 2.16 18.81
C GLY A 125 -11.86 3.12 17.84
N SER A 126 -13.17 3.22 18.02
CA SER A 126 -14.08 4.31 17.62
C SER A 126 -14.62 4.39 16.18
N HIS A 127 -13.97 3.81 15.17
CA HIS A 127 -14.55 3.72 13.83
C HIS A 127 -15.31 2.40 13.67
N ARG A 128 -16.60 2.42 14.06
CA ARG A 128 -17.52 1.31 13.84
C ARG A 128 -17.75 1.16 12.33
N TRP A 129 -17.03 0.22 11.71
CA TRP A 129 -17.45 -0.33 10.42
C TRP A 129 -18.91 -0.77 10.53
N PRO A 130 -19.82 -0.35 9.63
CA PRO A 130 -21.16 -0.89 9.62
C PRO A 130 -21.02 -2.39 9.37
N GLY A 131 -21.31 -3.19 10.40
CA GLY A 131 -21.33 -4.64 10.27
C GLY A 131 -22.30 -5.05 9.16
N PRO A 132 -22.04 -6.17 8.47
CA PRO A 132 -22.95 -6.67 7.45
C PRO A 132 -24.34 -6.90 8.04
N ASP A 133 -25.36 -6.54 7.26
CA ASP A 133 -26.78 -6.70 7.58
C ASP A 133 -27.06 -8.15 8.03
N PRO A 134 -27.70 -8.41 9.19
CA PRO A 134 -27.87 -9.76 9.74
C PRO A 134 -28.60 -10.74 8.81
N LEU A 135 -29.27 -10.25 7.76
CA LEU A 135 -30.02 -11.04 6.80
C LEU A 135 -29.19 -11.57 5.61
N GLN A 136 -27.90 -11.22 5.47
CA GLN A 136 -27.06 -11.72 4.36
C GLN A 136 -25.97 -12.75 4.75
N LEU A 137 -25.80 -13.11 6.02
CA LEU A 137 -24.84 -14.13 6.43
C LEU A 137 -25.41 -15.57 6.28
N ARG A 138 -25.49 -16.07 5.04
CA ARG A 138 -25.55 -17.52 4.76
C ARG A 138 -24.68 -17.91 3.57
N LEU A 139 -23.40 -17.55 3.64
CA LEU A 139 -22.36 -18.35 3.01
C LEU A 139 -21.45 -18.87 4.12
N PRO A 140 -21.16 -20.18 4.19
CA PRO A 140 -20.26 -20.71 5.21
C PRO A 140 -18.85 -20.14 4.97
N GLN A 141 -18.40 -19.25 5.86
CA GLN A 141 -16.98 -18.95 5.97
C GLN A 141 -16.27 -20.14 6.61
N PRO A 142 -15.09 -20.56 6.10
CA PRO A 142 -14.27 -21.55 6.79
C PRO A 142 -13.90 -21.01 8.18
N ARG A 143 -14.07 -21.82 9.23
CA ARG A 143 -13.80 -21.43 10.63
C ARG A 143 -12.34 -20.99 10.78
N ALA A 144 -12.11 -19.76 11.23
CA ALA A 144 -10.79 -19.28 11.66
C ALA A 144 -10.58 -19.58 13.15
N ASP A 145 -9.64 -20.45 13.49
CA ASP A 145 -9.21 -20.76 14.87
C ASP A 145 -8.15 -19.74 15.36
N ARG A 146 -8.31 -19.26 16.61
CA ARG A 146 -7.53 -18.18 17.22
C ARG A 146 -6.24 -18.71 17.84
N ARG A 147 -5.17 -19.01 17.08
CA ARG A 147 -3.82 -19.22 17.67
C ARG A 147 -2.65 -18.74 16.78
N ARG A 148 -1.99 -17.66 17.24
CA ARG A 148 -0.60 -17.19 17.01
C ARG A 148 -0.07 -17.11 15.56
N CYS A 149 -0.05 -15.89 15.01
CA CYS A 149 0.47 -15.53 13.68
C CYS A 149 2.00 -15.68 13.52
N ARG A 150 2.46 -16.29 12.42
CA ARG A 150 3.78 -16.04 11.80
C ARG A 150 3.60 -15.82 10.29
N ARG A 151 4.50 -15.01 9.71
CA ARG A 151 4.43 -14.29 8.42
C ARG A 151 4.06 -15.13 7.17
N GLY A 152 3.33 -14.46 6.27
CA GLY A 152 3.48 -14.59 4.81
C GLY A 152 2.32 -15.24 4.06
N GLU A 153 1.50 -14.44 3.35
CA GLU A 153 1.05 -14.66 1.95
C GLU A 153 0.06 -13.55 1.52
N LEU A 154 0.28 -12.99 0.31
CA LEU A 154 -0.38 -11.83 -0.29
C LEU A 154 -1.52 -12.30 -1.21
N TRP A 155 -2.77 -11.85 -0.99
CA TRP A 155 -3.87 -12.05 -1.93
C TRP A 155 -4.07 -10.79 -2.79
N LEU A 156 -4.07 -10.97 -4.10
CA LEU A 156 -4.39 -9.93 -5.09
C LEU A 156 -5.91 -9.75 -5.17
N LEU A 157 -6.43 -8.56 -4.85
CA LEU A 157 -7.72 -8.11 -5.35
C LEU A 157 -7.46 -7.14 -6.52
N GLU A 158 -7.46 -7.67 -7.73
CA GLU A 158 -7.43 -6.89 -8.96
C GLU A 158 -8.78 -6.21 -9.15
N SER A 159 -8.90 -4.92 -8.78
CA SER A 159 -9.92 -3.99 -9.32
C SER A 159 -9.79 -2.55 -8.83
N SER A 160 -8.98 -2.23 -7.81
CA SER A 160 -9.01 -0.87 -7.22
C SER A 160 -7.66 -0.25 -6.88
N GLY A 161 -6.54 -0.89 -7.22
CA GLY A 161 -5.21 -0.33 -6.91
C GLY A 161 -4.91 -0.19 -5.41
N VAL A 162 -5.66 -0.88 -4.55
CA VAL A 162 -5.43 -0.96 -3.11
C VAL A 162 -4.87 -2.35 -2.80
N VAL A 163 -3.62 -2.43 -2.34
CA VAL A 163 -3.09 -3.65 -1.75
C VAL A 163 -3.48 -3.66 -0.28
N ALA A 164 -4.47 -4.47 0.09
CA ALA A 164 -4.72 -4.80 1.49
C ALA A 164 -3.82 -5.97 1.89
N VAL A 165 -2.93 -5.77 2.85
CA VAL A 165 -2.20 -6.89 3.48
C VAL A 165 -3.16 -7.58 4.45
N ASN A 166 -3.84 -8.63 3.99
CA ASN A 166 -4.54 -9.53 4.91
C ASN A 166 -3.51 -10.46 5.57
N HIS A 167 -3.47 -10.49 6.90
CA HIS A 167 -2.76 -11.52 7.64
C HIS A 167 -3.46 -12.89 7.44
N VAL A 168 -2.81 -13.83 6.75
CA VAL A 168 -3.26 -15.22 6.62
C VAL A 168 -2.79 -16.04 7.83
N CYS A 169 -3.72 -16.60 8.60
CA CYS A 169 -3.44 -17.61 9.63
C CYS A 169 -3.66 -19.02 9.05
N ARG A 170 -2.60 -19.85 8.92
CA ARG A 170 -2.74 -21.28 8.58
C ARG A 170 -2.61 -22.17 9.82
N ASN A 171 -3.45 -23.21 9.90
CA ASN A 171 -3.38 -24.30 10.88
C ASN A 171 -2.09 -25.11 10.71
N LYS A 172 -1.43 -25.46 11.82
CA LYS A 172 -0.44 -26.56 11.83
C LYS A 172 -1.16 -27.90 12.00
N SER A 173 -0.62 -28.90 11.30
CA SER A 173 -0.96 -30.33 11.35
C SER A 173 -0.94 -30.91 12.76
#